data_AF-A0A0H3DEM0-F1
#
_entry.id   AF-A0A0H3DEM0-F1
#
_cell.length_a   1.000
_cell.length_b   1.000
_cell.length_c   1.000
_cell.angle_alpha   90.00
_cell.angle_beta   90.00
_cell.angle_gamma   90.00
#
_symmetry.space_group_name_H-M   'P 1'
#
loop_
_entity.id
_entity.type
_entity.pdbx_description
1 polymer ?
#
loop_
_entity_poly.entity_id
_entity_poly.type
_entity_poly.pdbx_seq_one_letter_code
_entity_poly.pdbx_strand_id
1 'polypeptide(L)'
;MSSPRRIASAATALAIAASGLVLGAPTAAALENGLLRTPPMGFNNWNSTQCKADFNETMIKGIADIFVSKGLKDAGYTYVNIDDCWALPSRNSAGNLVPDPARFPDGIKALADYVHGKGLKFGIYTSAGTKTCNKAGFPGALNHEQQDANLFASWGVDYLKYDNCNNQGVDAQQRYKAMRDALAKSGRAIAYSICEWGQNQPWTWAAPVGNLWRTTGDISDKWSSMIGKAQTNRGLAQYAGPGHWNDPDMLEVGNGGMTAAEYRTHFSLWAMMAAPLLIGSDLRKVSDDNFAILKNTDVIALDQDPLGKQATVLSANAGLVVYGKVLSNGDRAVALSNETAATATIGTTASATGIGSASSYTLKDLWSKATRTTTGTISASVPSHSTVLYRVSRAGGSTRYEAESASISAGGTIDANHAGFSGTGFANGANAVGSYVEWQVTGPASALAFGYANGTTAARPVDVAVDGTVVAAGVPFPATGAWTTWSTVVRSLSLPAGSHTVRLTATTADGPANLDYLDVTP
;
A
#
# COMPACT_ATOMS: atom_id res chain seq x y z
N MET A 1 -40.56 21.11 -85.90
CA MET A 1 -40.32 22.09 -84.80
C MET A 1 -40.30 21.33 -83.48
N SER A 2 -39.68 21.93 -82.45
CA SER A 2 -39.76 21.64 -81.01
C SER A 2 -38.93 20.52 -80.35
N SER A 3 -37.89 21.00 -79.65
CA SER A 3 -37.20 20.70 -78.36
C SER A 3 -37.60 19.54 -77.42
N PRO A 4 -36.61 19.01 -76.66
CA PRO A 4 -36.83 18.15 -75.50
C PRO A 4 -36.69 18.88 -74.14
N ARG A 5 -37.35 18.32 -73.11
CA ARG A 5 -37.40 18.78 -71.70
C ARG A 5 -36.30 18.14 -70.84
N ARG A 6 -35.82 18.90 -69.84
CA ARG A 6 -34.96 18.44 -68.72
C ARG A 6 -35.78 18.28 -67.44
N ILE A 7 -35.48 17.26 -66.64
CA ILE A 7 -35.87 17.15 -65.22
C ILE A 7 -34.57 16.86 -64.45
N ALA A 8 -34.27 17.67 -63.44
CA ALA A 8 -33.14 17.50 -62.53
C ALA A 8 -33.67 17.01 -61.17
N SER A 9 -33.12 15.91 -60.68
CA SER A 9 -33.39 15.36 -59.33
C SER A 9 -32.25 15.76 -58.39
N ALA A 10 -32.59 16.35 -57.25
CA ALA A 10 -31.66 16.72 -56.20
C ALA A 10 -31.24 15.48 -55.37
N ALA A 11 -29.94 15.29 -55.16
CA ALA A 11 -29.39 14.26 -54.29
C ALA A 11 -29.11 14.83 -52.89
N THR A 12 -29.69 14.21 -51.86
CA THR A 12 -29.48 14.53 -50.45
C THR A 12 -28.26 13.77 -49.94
N ALA A 13 -27.21 14.48 -49.49
CA ALA A 13 -26.05 13.88 -48.83
C ALA A 13 -26.32 13.70 -47.34
N LEU A 14 -26.28 12.45 -46.86
CA LEU A 14 -26.41 12.09 -45.45
C LEU A 14 -25.00 11.97 -44.85
N ALA A 15 -24.59 12.92 -44.02
CA ALA A 15 -23.35 12.85 -43.25
C ALA A 15 -23.59 12.06 -41.96
N ILE A 16 -23.07 10.83 -41.88
CA ILE A 16 -23.07 10.03 -40.66
C ILE A 16 -21.84 10.46 -39.83
N ALA A 17 -22.07 11.24 -38.77
CA ALA A 17 -21.07 11.50 -37.75
C ALA A 17 -20.94 10.27 -36.85
N ALA A 18 -19.86 9.50 -37.00
CA ALA A 18 -19.52 8.43 -36.09
C ALA A 18 -18.98 9.02 -34.77
N SER A 19 -19.83 9.09 -33.75
CA SER A 19 -19.40 9.36 -32.38
C SER A 19 -18.64 8.13 -31.86
N GLY A 20 -17.31 8.22 -31.83
CA GLY A 20 -16.47 7.20 -31.21
C GLY A 20 -16.74 7.15 -29.71
N LEU A 21 -17.30 6.04 -29.23
CA LEU A 21 -17.25 5.69 -27.81
C LEU A 21 -15.78 5.50 -27.43
N VAL A 22 -15.23 6.43 -26.65
CA VAL A 22 -14.02 6.18 -25.88
C VAL A 22 -14.44 5.31 -24.69
N LEU A 23 -14.41 3.99 -24.87
CA LEU A 23 -14.48 3.06 -23.76
C LEU A 23 -13.22 3.27 -22.92
N GLY A 24 -13.38 3.84 -21.72
CA GLY A 24 -12.30 3.89 -20.73
C GLY A 24 -11.76 2.47 -20.53
N ALA A 25 -10.43 2.31 -20.60
CA ALA A 25 -9.80 1.03 -20.34
C ALA A 25 -10.25 0.55 -18.94
N PRO A 26 -10.73 -0.70 -18.79
CA PRO A 26 -11.07 -1.22 -17.48
C PRO A 26 -9.84 -1.12 -16.58
N THR A 27 -9.98 -0.52 -15.41
CA THR A 27 -8.97 -0.58 -14.34
C THR A 27 -8.66 -2.06 -14.12
N ALA A 28 -7.43 -2.48 -14.41
CA ALA A 28 -7.02 -3.86 -14.21
C ALA A 28 -7.23 -4.21 -12.74
N ALA A 29 -8.14 -5.15 -12.46
CA ALA A 29 -8.31 -5.67 -11.12
C ALA A 29 -6.98 -6.29 -10.67
N ALA A 30 -6.52 -5.97 -9.46
CA ALA A 30 -5.34 -6.59 -8.90
C ALA A 30 -5.54 -8.11 -8.75
N LEU A 31 -4.49 -8.84 -8.35
CA LEU A 31 -4.59 -10.24 -8.00
C LEU A 31 -5.48 -10.36 -6.76
N GLU A 32 -6.78 -10.54 -6.99
CA GLU A 32 -7.79 -10.69 -5.94
C GLU A 32 -7.77 -12.11 -5.36
N ASN A 33 -6.62 -12.54 -4.83
CA ASN A 33 -6.46 -13.81 -4.12
C ASN A 33 -6.76 -13.70 -2.61
N GLY A 34 -7.21 -12.53 -2.15
CA GLY A 34 -7.56 -12.26 -0.75
C GLY A 34 -6.37 -12.07 0.19
N LEU A 35 -5.13 -12.15 -0.31
CA LEU A 35 -3.90 -12.04 0.49
C LEU A 35 -3.34 -10.61 0.49
N LEU A 36 -2.46 -10.35 1.47
CA LEU A 36 -1.64 -9.14 1.60
C LEU A 36 -2.44 -7.83 1.47
N ARG A 37 -3.58 -7.74 2.16
CA ARG A 37 -4.37 -6.49 2.24
C ARG A 37 -3.64 -5.35 2.93
N THR A 38 -2.58 -5.66 3.67
CA THR A 38 -1.50 -4.77 4.10
C THR A 38 -0.15 -5.33 3.62
N PRO A 39 0.94 -4.54 3.59
CA PRO A 39 2.27 -5.03 3.20
C PRO A 39 2.70 -6.21 4.08
N PRO A 40 3.38 -7.24 3.52
CA PRO A 40 3.79 -8.38 4.31
C PRO A 40 4.91 -8.00 5.30
N MET A 41 4.79 -8.51 6.53
CA MET A 41 5.82 -8.39 7.56
C MET A 41 6.40 -9.77 7.88
N GLY A 42 7.73 -9.86 7.94
CA GLY A 42 8.37 -11.15 8.13
C GLY A 42 9.89 -11.09 8.19
N PHE A 43 10.52 -12.18 7.78
CA PHE A 43 11.96 -12.38 7.73
C PHE A 43 12.35 -13.04 6.42
N ASN A 44 13.55 -12.74 5.93
CA ASN A 44 14.23 -13.47 4.87
C ASN A 44 15.73 -13.58 5.20
N ASN A 45 16.33 -14.76 5.02
CA ASN A 45 17.71 -15.03 5.46
C ASN A 45 18.81 -14.48 4.54
N TRP A 46 18.48 -13.97 3.34
CA TRP A 46 19.48 -13.67 2.31
C TRP A 46 20.53 -12.65 2.75
N ASN A 47 20.10 -11.51 3.32
CA ASN A 47 21.01 -10.42 3.70
C ASN A 47 22.00 -10.83 4.80
N SER A 48 21.66 -11.80 5.65
CA SER A 48 22.50 -12.24 6.76
C SER A 48 23.34 -13.47 6.46
N THR A 49 22.78 -14.46 5.77
CA THR A 49 23.41 -15.79 5.62
C THR A 49 23.74 -16.16 4.19
N GLN A 50 23.04 -15.60 3.19
CA GLN A 50 23.15 -16.04 1.79
C GLN A 50 23.12 -17.59 1.74
N CYS A 51 24.13 -18.21 1.13
CA CYS A 51 24.26 -19.67 1.02
C CYS A 51 25.30 -20.26 1.99
N LYS A 52 25.70 -19.52 3.04
CA LYS A 52 26.67 -20.01 4.05
C LYS A 52 26.11 -21.22 4.80
N ALA A 53 26.98 -21.99 5.46
CA ALA A 53 26.61 -23.20 6.20
C ALA A 53 25.59 -22.94 7.32
N ASP A 54 25.59 -21.72 7.88
CA ASP A 54 24.63 -21.28 8.91
C ASP A 54 23.18 -21.20 8.40
N PHE A 55 22.94 -21.18 7.08
CA PHE A 55 21.60 -21.28 6.50
C PHE A 55 21.15 -22.75 6.46
N ASN A 56 20.39 -23.15 7.47
CA ASN A 56 19.88 -24.50 7.65
C ASN A 56 18.60 -24.51 8.50
N GLU A 57 18.00 -25.68 8.64
CA GLU A 57 16.75 -25.88 9.37
C GLU A 57 16.80 -25.37 10.82
N THR A 58 17.89 -25.65 11.56
CA THR A 58 18.08 -25.18 12.94
C THR A 58 18.06 -23.65 13.03
N MET A 59 18.70 -22.97 12.07
CA MET A 59 18.68 -21.52 12.00
C MET A 59 17.27 -20.99 11.79
N ILE A 60 16.51 -21.53 10.84
CA ILE A 60 15.15 -21.07 10.55
C ILE A 60 14.18 -21.36 11.69
N LYS A 61 14.27 -22.54 12.33
CA LYS A 61 13.53 -22.85 13.56
C LYS A 61 13.85 -21.84 14.68
N GLY A 62 15.12 -21.50 14.86
CA GLY A 62 15.55 -20.49 15.84
C GLY A 62 15.01 -19.08 15.56
N ILE A 63 14.92 -18.67 14.28
CA ILE A 63 14.27 -17.41 13.90
C ILE A 63 12.78 -17.43 14.25
N ALA A 64 12.07 -18.53 13.93
CA ALA A 64 10.66 -18.69 14.27
C ALA A 64 10.41 -18.64 15.79
N ASP A 65 11.31 -19.21 16.59
CA ASP A 65 11.25 -19.13 18.05
C ASP A 65 11.48 -17.71 18.58
N ILE A 66 12.40 -16.95 17.96
CA ILE A 66 12.63 -15.54 18.29
C ILE A 66 11.41 -14.68 17.94
N PHE A 67 10.74 -14.96 16.82
CA PHE A 67 9.52 -14.23 16.45
C PHE A 67 8.48 -14.23 17.58
N VAL A 68 8.29 -15.38 18.22
CA VAL A 68 7.39 -15.54 19.37
C VAL A 68 8.01 -14.96 20.63
N SER A 69 9.19 -15.44 21.03
CA SER A 69 9.78 -15.12 22.35
C SER A 69 10.20 -13.66 22.52
N LYS A 70 10.52 -12.95 21.44
CA LYS A 70 10.87 -11.51 21.47
C LYS A 70 9.69 -10.60 21.11
N GLY A 71 8.49 -11.15 20.85
CA GLY A 71 7.27 -10.39 20.57
C GLY A 71 7.21 -9.74 19.18
N LEU A 72 7.97 -10.24 18.19
CA LEU A 72 7.86 -9.77 16.81
C LEU A 72 6.55 -10.23 16.17
N LYS A 73 6.10 -11.45 16.49
CA LYS A 73 4.79 -11.95 16.04
C LYS A 73 3.66 -11.02 16.47
N ASP A 74 3.67 -10.60 17.73
CA ASP A 74 2.67 -9.69 18.28
C ASP A 74 2.75 -8.29 17.65
N ALA A 75 3.93 -7.89 17.18
CA ALA A 75 4.13 -6.68 16.40
C ALA A 75 3.69 -6.81 14.92
N GLY A 76 3.31 -8.00 14.46
CA GLY A 76 2.77 -8.26 13.11
C GLY A 76 3.65 -9.10 12.19
N TYR A 77 4.90 -9.39 12.57
CA TYR A 77 5.81 -10.20 11.74
C TYR A 77 5.38 -11.66 11.73
N THR A 78 4.93 -12.16 10.58
CA THR A 78 4.33 -13.51 10.48
C THR A 78 4.97 -14.41 9.44
N TYR A 79 5.62 -13.87 8.41
CA TYR A 79 6.27 -14.68 7.38
C TYR A 79 7.72 -15.01 7.76
N VAL A 80 8.07 -16.30 7.78
CA VAL A 80 9.46 -16.78 7.91
C VAL A 80 9.87 -17.36 6.57
N ASN A 81 10.55 -16.54 5.75
CA ASN A 81 10.89 -16.89 4.39
C ASN A 81 12.33 -17.41 4.31
N ILE A 82 12.54 -18.48 3.54
CA ILE A 82 13.86 -18.92 3.10
C ILE A 82 14.15 -18.45 1.67
N ASP A 83 15.40 -18.11 1.40
CA ASP A 83 15.88 -17.65 0.10
C ASP A 83 16.63 -18.75 -0.66
N ASP A 84 17.44 -18.39 -1.67
CA ASP A 84 18.19 -19.32 -2.53
C ASP A 84 19.05 -20.33 -1.73
N CYS A 85 19.49 -21.40 -2.40
CA CYS A 85 20.38 -22.45 -1.88
C CYS A 85 19.75 -23.44 -0.88
N TRP A 86 18.42 -23.58 -0.85
CA TRP A 86 17.73 -24.56 0.01
C TRP A 86 17.62 -25.97 -0.59
N ALA A 87 17.69 -26.08 -1.92
CA ALA A 87 17.52 -27.33 -2.67
C ALA A 87 18.86 -27.93 -3.10
N LEU A 88 18.85 -29.19 -3.55
CA LEU A 88 19.95 -29.78 -4.31
C LEU A 88 20.07 -29.14 -5.70
N PRO A 89 21.26 -29.13 -6.34
CA PRO A 89 21.47 -28.56 -7.68
C PRO A 89 20.70 -29.26 -8.83
N SER A 90 20.10 -30.42 -8.55
CA SER A 90 19.37 -31.24 -9.51
C SER A 90 18.00 -31.65 -8.95
N ARG A 91 17.02 -31.70 -9.84
CA ARG A 91 15.71 -32.34 -9.58
C ARG A 91 15.90 -33.85 -9.46
N ASN A 92 14.98 -34.53 -8.78
CA ASN A 92 14.98 -36.00 -8.76
C ASN A 92 14.47 -36.59 -10.08
N SER A 93 14.42 -37.92 -10.18
CA SER A 93 13.96 -38.65 -11.37
C SER A 93 12.51 -38.36 -11.77
N ALA A 94 11.67 -37.87 -10.85
CA ALA A 94 10.30 -37.43 -11.13
C ALA A 94 10.22 -35.95 -11.56
N GLY A 95 11.34 -35.24 -11.65
CA GLY A 95 11.39 -33.82 -11.97
C GLY A 95 11.09 -32.89 -10.80
N ASN A 96 10.96 -33.40 -9.57
CA ASN A 96 10.67 -32.58 -8.39
C ASN A 96 11.95 -31.93 -7.83
N LEU A 97 11.80 -30.73 -7.28
CA LEU A 97 12.81 -30.10 -6.42
C LEU A 97 13.06 -30.98 -5.18
N VAL A 98 14.31 -31.03 -4.74
CA VAL A 98 14.73 -31.85 -3.59
C VAL A 98 15.38 -30.92 -2.56
N PRO A 99 14.84 -30.78 -1.34
CA PRO A 99 15.53 -30.06 -0.27
C PRO A 99 16.92 -30.65 -0.02
N ASP A 100 17.94 -29.81 0.21
CA ASP A 100 19.27 -30.29 0.56
C ASP A 100 19.22 -31.02 1.92
N PRO A 101 19.43 -32.35 1.99
CA PRO A 101 19.30 -33.11 3.23
C PRO A 101 20.38 -32.77 4.25
N ALA A 102 21.49 -32.13 3.85
CA ALA A 102 22.48 -31.64 4.79
C ALA A 102 22.01 -30.36 5.52
N ARG A 103 21.17 -29.56 4.88
CA ARG A 103 20.63 -28.31 5.46
C ARG A 103 19.26 -28.51 6.09
N PHE A 104 18.43 -29.34 5.48
CA PHE A 104 17.03 -29.59 5.82
C PHE A 104 16.78 -31.10 5.92
N PRO A 105 17.36 -31.77 6.95
CA PRO A 105 17.31 -33.22 7.08
C PRO A 105 15.88 -33.76 7.21
N ASP A 106 14.94 -32.98 7.78
CA ASP A 106 13.53 -33.36 7.91
C ASP A 106 12.68 -32.91 6.70
N GLY A 107 13.30 -32.20 5.76
CA GLY A 107 12.66 -31.63 4.58
C GLY A 107 11.81 -30.38 4.84
N ILE A 108 11.38 -29.73 3.75
CA ILE A 108 10.69 -28.44 3.84
C ILE A 108 9.29 -28.55 4.45
N LYS A 109 8.57 -29.65 4.23
CA LYS A 109 7.27 -29.86 4.87
C LYS A 109 7.36 -29.81 6.39
N ALA A 110 8.32 -30.52 6.98
CA ALA A 110 8.50 -30.56 8.43
C ALA A 110 8.90 -29.19 8.99
N LEU A 111 9.73 -28.44 8.26
CA LEU A 111 10.07 -27.07 8.62
C LEU A 111 8.85 -26.13 8.57
N ALA A 112 8.04 -26.21 7.51
CA ALA A 112 6.81 -25.44 7.38
C ALA A 112 5.83 -25.78 8.51
N ASP A 113 5.61 -27.07 8.80
CA ASP A 113 4.77 -27.53 9.90
C ASP A 113 5.27 -26.98 11.26
N TYR A 114 6.59 -26.92 11.49
CA TYR A 114 7.16 -26.31 12.70
C TYR A 114 6.82 -24.81 12.79
N VAL A 115 7.00 -24.07 11.70
CA VAL A 115 6.68 -22.63 11.62
C VAL A 115 5.19 -22.40 11.84
N HIS A 116 4.32 -23.20 11.24
CA HIS A 116 2.87 -23.15 11.47
C HIS A 116 2.50 -23.47 12.92
N GLY A 117 3.19 -24.40 13.57
CA GLY A 117 3.02 -24.71 14.99
C GLY A 117 3.29 -23.53 15.93
N LYS A 118 4.03 -22.51 15.47
CA LYS A 118 4.25 -21.24 16.18
C LYS A 118 3.20 -20.18 15.85
N GLY A 119 2.22 -20.52 15.01
CA GLY A 119 1.23 -19.62 14.44
C GLY A 119 1.85 -18.58 13.50
N LEU A 120 2.93 -18.95 12.82
CA LEU A 120 3.60 -18.17 11.77
C LEU A 120 3.29 -18.78 10.40
N LYS A 121 3.76 -18.14 9.34
CA LYS A 121 3.62 -18.56 7.94
C LYS A 121 5.00 -18.83 7.34
N PHE A 122 5.11 -19.79 6.45
CA PHE A 122 6.38 -20.20 5.86
C PHE A 122 6.50 -19.77 4.40
N GLY A 123 7.63 -19.18 4.02
CA GLY A 123 7.90 -18.78 2.64
C GLY A 123 9.10 -19.47 2.03
N ILE A 124 9.07 -19.64 0.71
CA ILE A 124 10.12 -20.27 -0.08
C ILE A 124 10.53 -19.39 -1.26
N TYR A 125 11.64 -19.76 -1.90
CA TYR A 125 12.22 -19.07 -3.04
C TYR A 125 12.45 -20.01 -4.23
N THR A 126 12.23 -19.49 -5.44
CA THR A 126 12.81 -20.02 -6.69
C THR A 126 12.89 -18.90 -7.73
N SER A 127 13.26 -19.20 -8.97
CA SER A 127 13.43 -18.22 -10.06
C SER A 127 12.52 -18.53 -11.25
N ALA A 128 12.00 -17.48 -11.89
CA ALA A 128 11.37 -17.46 -13.20
C ALA A 128 12.40 -17.66 -14.33
N GLY A 129 13.24 -18.67 -14.19
CA GLY A 129 14.28 -19.07 -15.12
C GLY A 129 14.64 -20.53 -14.95
N THR A 130 15.60 -21.01 -15.73
CA THR A 130 16.03 -22.43 -15.68
C THR A 130 16.84 -22.74 -14.42
N LYS A 131 17.47 -21.73 -13.82
CA LYS A 131 18.28 -21.81 -12.62
C LYS A 131 18.04 -20.60 -11.72
N THR A 132 18.24 -20.76 -10.41
CA THR A 132 18.26 -19.63 -9.46
C THR A 132 19.49 -18.73 -9.67
N CYS A 133 19.57 -17.62 -8.95
CA CYS A 133 20.63 -16.62 -9.14
C CYS A 133 22.00 -17.10 -8.69
N ASN A 134 22.08 -18.02 -7.72
CA ASN A 134 23.36 -18.53 -7.26
C ASN A 134 24.12 -19.28 -8.38
N LYS A 135 25.44 -19.04 -8.47
CA LYS A 135 26.32 -19.66 -9.47
C LYS A 135 26.43 -21.19 -9.35
N ALA A 136 26.10 -21.76 -8.19
CA ALA A 136 25.99 -23.21 -8.02
C ALA A 136 24.85 -23.82 -8.86
N GLY A 137 23.90 -23.00 -9.34
CA GLY A 137 22.90 -23.40 -10.33
C GLY A 137 21.83 -24.34 -9.78
N PHE A 138 21.11 -23.92 -8.74
CA PHE A 138 19.92 -24.64 -8.27
C PHE A 138 18.79 -24.55 -9.28
N PRO A 139 17.92 -25.57 -9.43
CA PRO A 139 16.86 -25.55 -10.43
C PRO A 139 15.89 -24.38 -10.22
N GLY A 140 15.65 -23.59 -11.27
CA GLY A 140 14.54 -22.64 -11.32
C GLY A 140 13.26 -23.33 -11.83
N ALA A 141 12.16 -22.58 -11.88
CA ALA A 141 10.84 -23.13 -12.19
C ALA A 141 10.34 -22.85 -13.62
N LEU A 142 11.13 -22.22 -14.48
CA LEU A 142 10.72 -22.00 -15.87
C LEU A 142 10.44 -23.35 -16.56
N ASN A 143 9.23 -23.50 -17.11
CA ASN A 143 8.67 -24.73 -17.68
C ASN A 143 8.41 -25.87 -16.67
N HIS A 144 8.48 -25.59 -15.36
CA HIS A 144 8.14 -26.49 -14.26
C HIS A 144 7.10 -25.87 -13.31
N GLU A 145 6.43 -24.78 -13.71
CA GLU A 145 5.66 -23.91 -12.82
C GLU A 145 4.55 -24.68 -12.11
N GLN A 146 3.76 -25.48 -12.83
CA GLN A 146 2.66 -26.25 -12.23
C GLN A 146 3.17 -27.34 -11.29
N GLN A 147 4.26 -28.01 -11.64
CA GLN A 147 4.87 -29.06 -10.81
C GLN A 147 5.39 -28.47 -9.50
N ASP A 148 6.14 -27.37 -9.60
CA ASP A 148 6.74 -26.71 -8.43
C ASP A 148 5.67 -26.06 -7.55
N ALA A 149 4.65 -25.42 -8.12
CA ALA A 149 3.52 -24.88 -7.35
C ALA A 149 2.77 -25.96 -6.58
N ASN A 150 2.52 -27.13 -7.19
CA ASN A 150 1.89 -28.26 -6.51
C ASN A 150 2.77 -28.79 -5.37
N LEU A 151 4.09 -28.84 -5.59
CA LEU A 151 5.04 -29.28 -4.58
C LEU A 151 5.08 -28.31 -3.39
N PHE A 152 5.16 -27.01 -3.64
CA PHE A 152 5.09 -25.98 -2.60
C PHE A 152 3.77 -26.03 -1.82
N ALA A 153 2.65 -26.21 -2.50
CA ALA A 153 1.35 -26.40 -1.86
C ALA A 153 1.33 -27.66 -0.98
N SER A 154 1.89 -28.78 -1.46
CA SER A 154 2.00 -30.02 -0.69
C SER A 154 2.88 -29.89 0.55
N TRP A 155 3.86 -28.99 0.53
CA TRP A 155 4.72 -28.66 1.66
C TRP A 155 4.13 -27.62 2.61
N GLY A 156 2.94 -27.07 2.32
CA GLY A 156 2.31 -26.07 3.16
C GLY A 156 2.94 -24.67 3.05
N VAL A 157 3.67 -24.37 1.98
CA VAL A 157 4.22 -23.02 1.74
C VAL A 157 3.10 -21.97 1.68
N ASP A 158 3.29 -20.80 2.28
CA ASP A 158 2.35 -19.67 2.31
C ASP A 158 2.81 -18.47 1.49
N TYR A 159 4.09 -18.41 1.12
CA TYR A 159 4.70 -17.29 0.41
C TYR A 159 5.74 -17.80 -0.59
N LEU A 160 5.75 -17.25 -1.81
CA LEU A 160 6.77 -17.51 -2.82
C LEU A 160 7.44 -16.20 -3.24
N LYS A 161 8.76 -16.10 -3.02
CA LYS A 161 9.64 -15.14 -3.72
C LYS A 161 10.08 -15.77 -5.04
N TYR A 162 9.83 -15.07 -6.16
CA TYR A 162 10.05 -15.60 -7.51
C TYR A 162 10.98 -14.68 -8.31
N ASP A 163 12.23 -15.09 -8.43
CA ASP A 163 13.34 -14.32 -9.01
C ASP A 163 13.33 -14.28 -10.55
N ASN A 164 14.32 -13.62 -11.17
CA ASN A 164 14.39 -13.38 -12.61
C ASN A 164 15.69 -13.87 -13.28
N CYS A 165 16.61 -14.50 -12.54
CA CYS A 165 17.85 -15.04 -13.11
C CYS A 165 17.61 -16.21 -14.07
N ASN A 166 18.47 -16.34 -15.08
CA ASN A 166 18.44 -17.44 -16.07
C ASN A 166 17.10 -17.57 -16.81
N ASN A 167 16.44 -16.43 -17.08
CA ASN A 167 15.12 -16.35 -17.72
C ASN A 167 15.07 -16.72 -19.22
N GLN A 168 16.21 -17.04 -19.83
CA GLN A 168 16.34 -17.43 -21.25
C GLN A 168 15.85 -16.38 -22.25
N GLY A 169 15.72 -15.11 -21.84
CA GLY A 169 15.15 -14.06 -22.69
C GLY A 169 13.65 -14.18 -22.95
N VAL A 170 12.95 -15.08 -22.23
CA VAL A 170 11.50 -15.19 -22.31
C VAL A 170 10.86 -13.97 -21.63
N ASP A 171 9.78 -13.46 -22.22
CA ASP A 171 9.06 -12.28 -21.72
C ASP A 171 8.71 -12.38 -20.23
N ALA A 172 8.89 -11.28 -19.50
CA ALA A 172 8.64 -11.23 -18.06
C ALA A 172 7.18 -11.49 -17.73
N GLN A 173 6.25 -10.79 -18.39
CA GLN A 173 4.83 -10.96 -18.09
C GLN A 173 4.38 -12.39 -18.33
N GLN A 174 4.86 -13.03 -19.41
CA GLN A 174 4.58 -14.43 -19.71
C GLN A 174 5.04 -15.35 -18.56
N ARG A 175 6.30 -15.26 -18.13
CA ARG A 175 6.85 -16.13 -17.08
C ARG A 175 6.17 -15.94 -15.73
N TYR A 176 5.94 -14.69 -15.34
CA TYR A 176 5.28 -14.39 -14.06
C TYR A 176 3.79 -14.79 -14.08
N LYS A 177 3.08 -14.62 -15.20
CA LYS A 177 1.69 -15.12 -15.37
C LYS A 177 1.62 -16.65 -15.31
N ALA A 178 2.59 -17.36 -15.88
CA ALA A 178 2.62 -18.83 -15.84
C ALA A 178 2.69 -19.36 -14.40
N MET A 179 3.54 -18.77 -13.56
CA MET A 179 3.62 -19.15 -12.14
C MET A 179 2.39 -18.67 -11.36
N ARG A 180 1.83 -17.48 -11.63
CA ARG A 180 0.54 -17.05 -11.06
C ARG A 180 -0.56 -18.09 -11.30
N ASP A 181 -0.71 -18.54 -12.55
CA ASP A 181 -1.71 -19.54 -12.93
C ASP A 181 -1.47 -20.88 -12.22
N ALA A 182 -0.21 -21.30 -12.11
CA ALA A 182 0.18 -22.52 -11.42
C ALA A 182 -0.15 -22.47 -9.92
N LEU A 183 0.16 -21.36 -9.23
CA LEU A 183 -0.19 -21.15 -7.83
C LEU A 183 -1.71 -21.18 -7.62
N ALA A 184 -2.48 -20.51 -8.48
CA ALA A 184 -3.94 -20.53 -8.40
C ALA A 184 -4.54 -21.94 -8.55
N LYS A 185 -3.92 -22.79 -9.39
CA LYS A 185 -4.32 -24.19 -9.61
C LYS A 185 -3.84 -25.16 -8.53
N SER A 186 -2.89 -24.76 -7.69
CA SER A 186 -2.28 -25.64 -6.67
C SER A 186 -3.25 -26.03 -5.54
N GLY A 187 -4.35 -25.31 -5.37
CA GLY A 187 -5.33 -25.52 -4.31
C GLY A 187 -4.95 -24.92 -2.95
N ARG A 188 -3.81 -24.23 -2.84
CA ARG A 188 -3.39 -23.49 -1.64
C ARG A 188 -3.18 -22.00 -1.96
N ALA A 189 -3.67 -21.12 -1.08
CA ALA A 189 -3.40 -19.70 -1.19
C ALA A 189 -1.93 -19.41 -0.81
N ILE A 190 -1.14 -18.94 -1.78
CA ILE A 190 0.28 -18.62 -1.62
C ILE A 190 0.49 -17.17 -2.04
N ALA A 191 1.04 -16.35 -1.13
CA ALA A 191 1.39 -14.97 -1.42
C ALA A 191 2.50 -14.93 -2.47
N TYR A 192 2.34 -14.11 -3.52
CA TYR A 192 3.23 -14.16 -4.67
C TYR A 192 4.06 -12.88 -4.82
N SER A 193 5.37 -12.99 -4.58
CA SER A 193 6.35 -11.90 -4.63
C SER A 193 7.22 -12.00 -5.87
N ILE A 194 7.07 -11.01 -6.75
CA ILE A 194 7.78 -10.89 -8.02
C ILE A 194 9.13 -10.21 -7.77
N CYS A 195 10.22 -10.86 -8.16
CA CYS A 195 11.58 -10.35 -7.96
C CYS A 195 12.30 -10.21 -9.31
N GLU A 196 11.90 -9.21 -10.10
CA GLU A 196 12.52 -8.85 -11.39
C GLU A 196 13.26 -7.50 -11.38
N TRP A 197 13.47 -6.95 -10.19
CA TRP A 197 14.34 -5.80 -9.91
C TRP A 197 13.94 -4.48 -10.55
N GLY A 198 12.68 -4.35 -11.00
CA GLY A 198 12.18 -3.16 -11.69
C GLY A 198 12.52 -3.11 -13.19
N GLN A 199 13.15 -4.15 -13.74
CA GLN A 199 13.69 -4.16 -15.10
C GLN A 199 12.62 -3.95 -16.18
N ASN A 200 11.42 -4.48 -15.98
CA ASN A 200 10.32 -4.35 -16.94
C ASN A 200 9.17 -3.51 -16.37
N GLN A 201 9.48 -2.59 -15.45
CA GLN A 201 8.51 -1.67 -14.84
C GLN A 201 7.28 -2.41 -14.26
N PRO A 202 7.48 -3.36 -13.32
CA PRO A 202 6.44 -4.26 -12.84
C PRO A 202 5.25 -3.53 -12.24
N TRP A 203 5.44 -2.33 -11.69
CA TRP A 203 4.35 -1.46 -11.23
C TRP A 203 3.28 -1.15 -12.29
N THR A 204 3.57 -1.32 -13.58
CA THR A 204 2.60 -1.10 -14.68
C THR A 204 1.78 -2.33 -15.08
N TRP A 205 2.16 -3.54 -14.64
CA TRP A 205 1.52 -4.78 -15.12
C TRP A 205 1.39 -5.89 -14.07
N ALA A 206 2.10 -5.81 -12.96
CA ALA A 206 2.21 -6.89 -11.97
C ALA A 206 1.03 -6.95 -11.00
N ALA A 207 0.25 -5.88 -10.86
CA ALA A 207 -0.94 -5.85 -9.99
C ALA A 207 -1.90 -7.04 -10.22
N PRO A 208 -2.35 -7.38 -11.45
CA PRO A 208 -3.18 -8.57 -11.70
C PRO A 208 -2.42 -9.91 -11.62
N VAL A 209 -1.11 -9.91 -11.36
CA VAL A 209 -0.23 -11.09 -11.45
C VAL A 209 0.29 -11.51 -10.08
N GLY A 210 0.83 -10.60 -9.27
CA GLY A 210 1.44 -10.88 -7.98
C GLY A 210 0.97 -9.92 -6.89
N ASN A 211 1.25 -10.27 -5.63
CA ASN A 211 0.86 -9.46 -4.49
C ASN A 211 1.89 -8.35 -4.14
N LEU A 212 3.10 -8.44 -4.68
CA LEU A 212 4.14 -7.43 -4.57
C LEU A 212 5.21 -7.64 -5.62
N TRP A 213 5.97 -6.59 -5.93
CA TRP A 213 7.06 -6.64 -6.90
C TRP A 213 8.25 -5.78 -6.48
N ARG A 214 9.45 -6.36 -6.60
CA ARG A 214 10.71 -5.64 -6.44
C ARG A 214 10.80 -4.49 -7.45
N THR A 215 11.05 -3.28 -6.98
CA THR A 215 11.13 -2.07 -7.81
C THR A 215 12.56 -1.68 -8.18
N THR A 216 13.55 -2.32 -7.55
CA THR A 216 14.98 -2.02 -7.73
C THR A 216 15.83 -3.28 -7.70
N GLY A 217 17.09 -3.17 -8.15
CA GLY A 217 18.13 -4.15 -7.81
C GLY A 217 18.36 -4.24 -6.30
N ASP A 218 19.20 -5.18 -5.87
CA ASP A 218 19.32 -5.55 -4.45
C ASP A 218 19.82 -4.40 -3.57
N ILE A 219 19.25 -4.31 -2.37
CA ILE A 219 19.77 -3.48 -1.28
C ILE A 219 21.09 -4.07 -0.75
N SER A 220 21.83 -3.24 -0.03
CA SER A 220 22.97 -3.66 0.76
C SER A 220 23.01 -2.79 2.00
N ASP A 221 23.58 -3.30 3.08
CA ASP A 221 23.69 -2.64 4.38
C ASP A 221 24.70 -1.46 4.35
N LYS A 222 24.35 -0.45 3.57
CA LYS A 222 25.07 0.81 3.35
C LYS A 222 24.06 1.90 3.14
N TRP A 223 24.26 3.04 3.80
CA TRP A 223 23.40 4.22 3.66
C TRP A 223 23.08 4.58 2.21
N SER A 224 24.12 4.66 1.35
CA SER A 224 23.96 5.03 -0.06
C SER A 224 23.10 4.06 -0.86
N SER A 225 23.17 2.76 -0.54
CA SER A 225 22.32 1.74 -1.17
C SER A 225 20.87 1.91 -0.71
N MET A 226 20.66 1.94 0.61
CA MET A 226 19.35 2.06 1.23
C MET A 226 18.61 3.32 0.76
N ILE A 227 19.25 4.49 0.84
CA ILE A 227 18.60 5.74 0.43
C ILE A 227 18.36 5.79 -1.07
N GLY A 228 19.25 5.20 -1.87
CA GLY A 228 19.05 5.05 -3.32
C GLY A 228 17.80 4.24 -3.65
N LYS A 229 17.52 3.14 -2.92
CA LYS A 229 16.29 2.36 -3.13
C LYS A 229 15.04 3.15 -2.77
N ALA A 230 15.06 3.86 -1.64
CA ALA A 230 13.95 4.72 -1.24
C ALA A 230 13.68 5.83 -2.28
N GLN A 231 14.74 6.44 -2.83
CA GLN A 231 14.63 7.46 -3.88
C GLN A 231 14.02 6.93 -5.18
N THR A 232 14.36 5.71 -5.61
CA THR A 232 13.72 5.09 -6.77
C THR A 232 12.26 4.75 -6.48
N ASN A 233 11.97 4.21 -5.30
CA ASN A 233 10.65 3.71 -4.95
C ASN A 233 9.61 4.82 -4.67
N ARG A 234 10.02 5.99 -4.18
CA ARG A 234 9.10 7.08 -3.79
C ARG A 234 8.26 7.63 -4.95
N GLY A 235 8.69 7.45 -6.20
CA GLY A 235 7.94 7.87 -7.39
C GLY A 235 6.80 6.92 -7.80
N LEU A 236 6.65 5.79 -7.10
CA LEU A 236 5.76 4.71 -7.51
C LEU A 236 4.48 4.61 -6.67
N ALA A 237 4.22 5.59 -5.81
CA ALA A 237 3.12 5.56 -4.84
C ALA A 237 1.73 5.24 -5.42
N GLN A 238 1.45 5.73 -6.63
CA GLN A 238 0.18 5.52 -7.34
C GLN A 238 -0.09 4.07 -7.77
N TYR A 239 0.93 3.20 -7.74
CA TYR A 239 0.83 1.80 -8.18
C TYR A 239 0.68 0.81 -7.02
N ALA A 240 0.82 1.26 -5.77
CA ALA A 240 0.70 0.41 -4.59
C ALA A 240 -0.66 0.60 -3.91
N GLY A 241 -1.20 -0.49 -3.37
CA GLY A 241 -2.44 -0.51 -2.62
C GLY A 241 -2.75 -1.90 -2.06
N PRO A 242 -3.89 -2.05 -1.36
CA PRO A 242 -4.29 -3.32 -0.77
C PRO A 242 -4.21 -4.50 -1.75
N GLY A 243 -3.36 -5.48 -1.43
CA GLY A 243 -3.14 -6.70 -2.22
C GLY A 243 -2.01 -6.62 -3.24
N HIS A 244 -1.37 -5.46 -3.45
CA HIS A 244 -0.35 -5.24 -4.48
C HIS A 244 0.63 -4.11 -4.10
N TRP A 245 1.87 -4.47 -3.74
CA TRP A 245 2.83 -3.55 -3.11
C TRP A 245 4.12 -3.35 -3.90
N ASN A 246 4.63 -2.12 -3.88
CA ASN A 246 6.00 -1.84 -4.32
C ASN A 246 7.00 -2.35 -3.27
N ASP A 247 7.98 -3.13 -3.70
CA ASP A 247 9.01 -3.72 -2.83
C ASP A 247 10.40 -3.09 -3.11
N PRO A 248 10.84 -2.11 -2.29
CA PRO A 248 12.20 -1.56 -2.33
C PRO A 248 13.27 -2.46 -1.71
N ASP A 249 12.98 -3.75 -1.52
CA ASP A 249 13.82 -4.81 -0.96
C ASP A 249 13.82 -4.91 0.58
N MET A 250 14.45 -5.96 1.11
CA MET A 250 14.45 -6.34 2.52
C MET A 250 15.08 -5.30 3.46
N LEU A 251 14.70 -5.34 4.73
CA LEU A 251 15.26 -4.48 5.78
C LEU A 251 16.69 -4.91 6.17
N GLU A 252 17.61 -3.96 6.22
CA GLU A 252 19.00 -4.17 6.67
C GLU A 252 19.22 -3.89 8.18
N VAL A 253 18.15 -3.56 8.91
CA VAL A 253 18.20 -3.19 10.33
C VAL A 253 18.92 -4.28 11.15
N GLY A 254 20.08 -3.92 11.69
CA GLY A 254 20.88 -4.79 12.56
C GLY A 254 21.95 -5.63 11.86
N ASN A 255 22.25 -5.41 10.57
CA ASN A 255 23.33 -6.12 9.87
C ASN A 255 24.75 -5.54 10.10
N GLY A 256 24.85 -4.34 10.70
CA GLY A 256 26.07 -3.74 11.24
C GLY A 256 26.78 -2.70 10.36
N GLY A 257 26.32 -2.47 9.13
CA GLY A 257 26.90 -1.55 8.14
C GLY A 257 26.32 -0.14 8.14
N MET A 258 25.26 0.12 8.90
CA MET A 258 24.67 1.45 9.11
C MET A 258 24.59 1.82 10.59
N THR A 259 24.54 3.13 10.87
CA THR A 259 24.36 3.66 12.23
C THR A 259 22.93 3.44 12.73
N ALA A 260 22.72 3.56 14.04
CA ALA A 260 21.38 3.48 14.63
C ALA A 260 20.41 4.53 14.05
N ALA A 261 20.89 5.74 13.75
CA ALA A 261 20.08 6.79 13.13
C ALA A 261 19.68 6.42 11.69
N GLU A 262 20.61 5.88 10.92
CA GLU A 262 20.37 5.40 9.55
C GLU A 262 19.38 4.22 9.53
N TYR A 263 19.48 3.28 10.47
CA TYR A 263 18.49 2.20 10.61
C TYR A 263 17.09 2.70 10.98
N ARG A 264 16.99 3.73 11.84
CA ARG A 264 15.69 4.37 12.13
C ARG A 264 15.13 5.07 10.91
N THR A 265 15.96 5.75 10.12
CA THR A 265 15.55 6.35 8.83
C THR A 265 15.08 5.27 7.87
N HIS A 266 15.84 4.19 7.71
CA HIS A 266 15.49 3.07 6.84
C HIS A 266 14.12 2.46 7.19
N PHE A 267 13.90 2.12 8.46
CA PHE A 267 12.62 1.57 8.91
C PHE A 267 11.46 2.56 8.73
N SER A 268 11.69 3.85 9.01
CA SER A 268 10.69 4.91 8.84
C SER A 268 10.28 5.07 7.38
N LEU A 269 11.24 5.09 6.45
CA LEU A 269 10.95 5.27 5.03
C LEU A 269 10.25 4.06 4.42
N TRP A 270 10.61 2.84 4.82
CA TRP A 270 9.91 1.63 4.37
C TRP A 270 8.45 1.63 4.84
N ALA A 271 8.19 1.94 6.11
CA ALA A 271 6.83 2.02 6.64
C ALA A 271 6.00 3.15 5.99
N MET A 272 6.60 4.32 5.79
CA MET A 272 5.97 5.41 5.04
C MET A 272 5.66 4.99 3.60
N MET A 273 6.50 4.18 2.98
CA MET A 273 6.28 3.72 1.62
C MET A 273 5.27 2.56 1.49
N ALA A 274 4.70 2.05 2.59
CA ALA A 274 3.91 0.82 2.59
C ALA A 274 4.67 -0.35 1.93
N ALA A 275 5.96 -0.45 2.25
CA ALA A 275 6.85 -1.47 1.71
C ALA A 275 6.78 -2.76 2.55
N PRO A 276 7.10 -3.93 1.98
CA PRO A 276 7.33 -5.13 2.77
C PRO A 276 8.32 -4.89 3.92
N LEU A 277 7.92 -5.19 5.15
CA LEU A 277 8.81 -5.14 6.31
C LEU A 277 9.41 -6.54 6.55
N LEU A 278 10.25 -6.97 5.62
CA LEU A 278 10.97 -8.25 5.69
C LEU A 278 12.34 -8.04 6.34
N ILE A 279 12.52 -8.53 7.57
CA ILE A 279 13.78 -8.48 8.32
C ILE A 279 14.84 -9.31 7.59
N GLY A 280 15.97 -8.68 7.23
CA GLY A 280 17.12 -9.33 6.59
C GLY A 280 18.23 -9.78 7.55
N SER A 281 18.19 -9.36 8.82
CA SER A 281 19.23 -9.61 9.81
C SER A 281 19.07 -10.94 10.56
N ASP A 282 20.19 -11.54 10.96
CA ASP A 282 20.19 -12.76 11.78
C ASP A 282 19.77 -12.42 13.21
N LEU A 283 18.47 -12.53 13.49
CA LEU A 283 17.85 -12.12 14.77
C LEU A 283 18.46 -12.81 16.01
N ARG A 284 19.18 -13.91 15.85
CA ARG A 284 19.94 -14.57 16.94
C ARG A 284 21.11 -13.73 17.45
N LYS A 285 21.52 -12.72 16.68
CA LYS A 285 22.71 -11.87 16.90
C LYS A 285 22.37 -10.38 16.98
N VAL A 286 21.10 -10.00 16.81
CA VAL A 286 20.66 -8.60 16.79
C VAL A 286 20.60 -8.03 18.21
N SER A 287 21.04 -6.78 18.38
CA SER A 287 21.00 -6.07 19.67
C SER A 287 19.57 -5.66 20.07
N ASP A 288 19.34 -5.44 21.36
CA ASP A 288 18.04 -4.99 21.87
C ASP A 288 17.61 -3.64 21.28
N ASP A 289 18.55 -2.73 20.99
CA ASP A 289 18.27 -1.45 20.32
C ASP A 289 17.69 -1.63 18.91
N ASN A 290 18.23 -2.59 18.15
CA ASN A 290 17.73 -2.91 16.81
C ASN A 290 16.39 -3.66 16.89
N PHE A 291 16.17 -4.50 17.90
CA PHE A 291 14.84 -5.03 18.19
C PHE A 291 13.84 -3.92 18.53
N ALA A 292 14.24 -2.86 19.23
CA ALA A 292 13.36 -1.72 19.52
C ALA A 292 12.97 -0.95 18.25
N ILE A 293 13.87 -0.86 17.25
CA ILE A 293 13.54 -0.34 15.92
C ILE A 293 12.49 -1.23 15.25
N LEU A 294 12.77 -2.53 15.14
CA LEU A 294 11.90 -3.50 14.48
C LEU A 294 10.53 -3.66 15.16
N LYS A 295 10.42 -3.40 16.47
CA LYS A 295 9.15 -3.52 17.23
C LYS A 295 8.43 -2.21 17.46
N ASN A 296 8.83 -1.12 16.82
CA ASN A 296 8.18 0.17 17.03
C ASN A 296 6.75 0.16 16.41
N THR A 297 5.76 -0.18 17.24
CA THR A 297 4.36 -0.35 16.83
C THR A 297 3.72 0.92 16.27
N ASP A 298 4.17 2.11 16.69
CA ASP A 298 3.69 3.36 16.12
C ASP A 298 4.11 3.54 14.66
N VAL A 299 5.33 3.09 14.31
CA VAL A 299 5.86 3.17 12.94
C VAL A 299 5.27 2.05 12.08
N ILE A 300 5.17 0.83 12.64
CA ILE A 300 4.48 -0.30 12.00
C ILE A 300 3.03 0.05 11.67
N ALA A 301 2.32 0.77 12.54
CA ALA A 301 0.94 1.18 12.29
C ALA A 301 0.80 2.12 11.07
N LEU A 302 1.87 2.82 10.65
CA LEU A 302 1.85 3.57 9.39
C LEU A 302 1.93 2.62 8.19
N ASP A 303 2.79 1.61 8.26
CA ASP A 303 2.94 0.60 7.21
C ASP A 303 1.65 -0.22 7.03
N GLN A 304 1.08 -0.64 8.15
CA GLN A 304 -0.09 -1.51 8.25
C GLN A 304 -1.42 -0.75 8.27
N ASP A 305 -1.44 0.54 7.95
CA ASP A 305 -2.68 1.31 7.85
C ASP A 305 -3.57 0.72 6.74
N PRO A 306 -4.86 0.43 7.01
CA PRO A 306 -5.73 -0.29 6.09
C PRO A 306 -6.09 0.50 4.83
N LEU A 307 -5.84 1.82 4.78
CA LEU A 307 -5.96 2.59 3.53
C LEU A 307 -4.90 2.12 2.52
N GLY A 308 -3.79 1.53 2.99
CA GLY A 308 -2.78 0.95 2.12
C GLY A 308 -2.07 1.96 1.23
N LYS A 309 -2.06 3.24 1.60
CA LYS A 309 -1.44 4.28 0.78
C LYS A 309 0.06 4.39 1.03
N GLN A 310 0.84 4.29 -0.02
CA GLN A 310 2.24 4.70 -0.02
C GLN A 310 2.34 6.23 0.14
N ALA A 311 3.32 6.71 0.92
CA ALA A 311 3.61 8.14 1.06
C ALA A 311 4.05 8.79 -0.26
N THR A 312 3.70 10.05 -0.44
CA THR A 312 4.18 10.90 -1.53
C THR A 312 5.16 11.95 -1.02
N VAL A 313 5.99 12.48 -1.92
CA VAL A 313 6.91 13.58 -1.60
C VAL A 313 6.17 14.90 -1.65
N LEU A 314 6.13 15.63 -0.53
CA LEU A 314 5.56 16.98 -0.45
C LEU A 314 6.60 18.03 -0.89
N SER A 315 7.87 17.83 -0.53
CA SER A 315 8.98 18.65 -0.99
C SER A 315 10.29 17.86 -0.96
N ALA A 316 11.19 18.18 -1.87
CA ALA A 316 12.54 17.63 -1.91
C ALA A 316 13.50 18.69 -2.43
N ASN A 317 14.50 19.06 -1.63
CA ASN A 317 15.52 20.02 -2.03
C ASN A 317 16.87 19.62 -1.47
N ALA A 318 17.85 19.38 -2.34
CA ALA A 318 19.25 19.10 -1.97
C ALA A 318 19.41 18.01 -0.88
N GLY A 319 18.60 16.95 -0.94
CA GLY A 319 18.62 15.85 0.05
C GLY A 319 17.79 16.11 1.32
N LEU A 320 17.13 17.25 1.45
CA LEU A 320 16.14 17.50 2.51
C LEU A 320 14.75 17.18 1.95
N VAL A 321 14.10 16.14 2.47
CA VAL A 321 12.88 15.58 1.88
C VAL A 321 11.76 15.50 2.91
N VAL A 322 10.58 15.97 2.53
CA VAL A 322 9.35 15.84 3.30
C VAL A 322 8.45 14.83 2.59
N TYR A 323 8.13 13.74 3.29
CA TYR A 323 7.13 12.76 2.85
C TYR A 323 5.82 12.98 3.62
N GLY A 324 4.70 12.84 2.92
CA GLY A 324 3.35 12.87 3.48
C GLY A 324 2.59 11.58 3.16
N LYS A 325 1.95 10.99 4.16
CA LYS A 325 1.09 9.81 4.02
C LYS A 325 -0.29 10.09 4.57
N VAL A 326 -1.31 9.75 3.80
CA VAL A 326 -2.72 9.73 4.24
C VAL A 326 -2.97 8.44 5.01
N LEU A 327 -3.59 8.54 6.18
CA LEU A 327 -4.01 7.39 6.97
C LEU A 327 -5.54 7.23 6.90
N SER A 328 -6.01 6.00 7.11
CA SER A 328 -7.42 5.60 7.02
C SER A 328 -8.38 6.42 7.89
N ASN A 329 -7.94 6.89 9.05
CA ASN A 329 -8.72 7.73 9.96
C ASN A 329 -8.66 9.25 9.63
N GLY A 330 -8.05 9.58 8.48
CA GLY A 330 -7.81 10.93 7.98
C GLY A 330 -6.73 11.73 8.72
N ASP A 331 -5.94 11.08 9.58
CA ASP A 331 -4.66 11.64 10.03
C ASP A 331 -3.65 11.72 8.88
N ARG A 332 -2.52 12.37 9.13
CA ARG A 332 -1.35 12.31 8.25
C ARG A 332 -0.14 11.79 8.99
N ALA A 333 0.70 11.01 8.32
CA ALA A 333 2.07 10.83 8.76
C ALA A 333 3.00 11.74 7.94
N VAL A 334 3.97 12.34 8.62
CA VAL A 334 4.95 13.25 8.02
C VAL A 334 6.35 12.79 8.40
N ALA A 335 7.18 12.49 7.40
CA ALA A 335 8.59 12.19 7.61
C ALA A 335 9.44 13.36 7.11
N LEU A 336 10.22 13.94 8.02
CA LEU A 336 11.22 14.96 7.75
C LEU A 336 12.58 14.26 7.64
N SER A 337 12.98 13.90 6.42
CA SER A 337 14.16 13.08 6.13
C SER A 337 15.34 13.95 5.70
N ASN A 338 16.45 13.85 6.43
CA ASN A 338 17.70 14.49 6.07
C ASN A 338 18.64 13.47 5.42
N GLU A 339 18.77 13.54 4.10
CA GLU A 339 19.62 12.64 3.34
C GLU A 339 21.07 13.16 3.21
N THR A 340 21.38 14.29 3.85
CA THR A 340 22.67 14.99 3.76
C THR A 340 23.58 14.70 4.94
N ALA A 341 24.86 15.09 4.81
CA ALA A 341 25.89 14.87 5.82
C ALA A 341 25.85 15.86 7.01
N ALA A 342 24.95 16.86 7.01
CA ALA A 342 24.91 17.91 8.02
C ALA A 342 23.50 18.08 8.59
N THR A 343 23.41 18.43 9.88
CA THR A 343 22.13 18.76 10.52
C THR A 343 21.44 19.90 9.78
N ALA A 344 20.14 19.75 9.51
CA ALA A 344 19.34 20.75 8.82
C ALA A 344 17.96 20.90 9.48
N THR A 345 17.39 22.10 9.42
CA THR A 345 15.99 22.29 9.79
C THR A 345 15.11 21.95 8.59
N ILE A 346 14.20 21.00 8.77
CA ILE A 346 13.27 20.56 7.74
C ILE A 346 11.87 20.81 8.26
N GLY A 347 10.96 21.27 7.40
CA GLY A 347 9.59 21.51 7.82
C GLY A 347 8.59 21.61 6.68
N THR A 348 7.32 21.57 7.08
CA THR A 348 6.13 21.71 6.26
C THR A 348 5.01 22.30 7.12
N THR A 349 3.80 22.39 6.58
CA THR A 349 2.60 22.79 7.32
C THR A 349 1.55 21.69 7.29
N ALA A 350 0.67 21.65 8.29
CA ALA A 350 -0.49 20.77 8.32
C ALA A 350 -1.33 20.94 7.05
N SER A 351 -1.54 22.18 6.57
CA SER A 351 -2.24 22.43 5.31
C SER A 351 -1.57 21.76 4.10
N ALA A 352 -0.24 21.80 3.99
CA ALA A 352 0.50 21.17 2.90
C ALA A 352 0.41 19.63 2.90
N THR A 353 0.05 19.02 4.04
CA THR A 353 -0.21 17.57 4.13
C THR A 353 -1.60 17.18 3.62
N GLY A 354 -2.45 18.16 3.28
CA GLY A 354 -3.84 17.90 2.87
C GLY A 354 -4.74 17.40 4.00
N ILE A 355 -4.36 17.61 5.26
CA ILE A 355 -5.19 17.25 6.43
C ILE A 355 -6.35 18.23 6.65
N GLY A 356 -6.72 19.08 5.68
CA GLY A 356 -7.77 20.08 5.88
C GLY A 356 -7.46 21.08 7.02
N SER A 357 -8.47 21.86 7.39
CA SER A 357 -8.33 22.96 8.36
C SER A 357 -8.78 22.57 9.77
N ALA A 358 -8.03 22.99 10.78
CA ALA A 358 -8.39 22.94 12.19
C ALA A 358 -7.75 24.13 12.93
N SER A 359 -8.29 24.49 14.09
CA SER A 359 -7.71 25.54 14.94
C SER A 359 -6.36 25.15 15.52
N SER A 360 -6.14 23.85 15.73
CA SER A 360 -4.85 23.29 16.12
C SER A 360 -4.75 21.80 15.74
N TYR A 361 -3.53 21.28 15.78
CA TYR A 361 -3.17 19.90 15.44
C TYR A 361 -2.28 19.32 16.54
N THR A 362 -2.38 18.02 16.75
CA THR A 362 -1.50 17.25 17.61
C THR A 362 -0.43 16.56 16.77
N LEU A 363 0.84 16.78 17.12
CA LEU A 363 2.00 16.11 16.55
C LEU A 363 2.54 15.09 17.55
N LYS A 364 2.44 13.79 17.23
CA LYS A 364 3.09 12.71 17.98
C LYS A 364 4.35 12.28 17.23
N ASP A 365 5.51 12.44 17.85
CA ASP A 365 6.77 11.86 17.37
C ASP A 365 6.75 10.35 17.58
N LEU A 366 6.89 9.58 16.50
CA LEU A 366 6.73 8.12 16.55
C LEU A 366 7.96 7.38 17.08
N TRP A 367 9.09 8.08 17.22
CA TRP A 367 10.31 7.54 17.83
C TRP A 367 10.42 7.93 19.30
N SER A 368 10.33 9.23 19.61
CA SER A 368 10.44 9.71 21.00
C SER A 368 9.15 9.56 21.81
N LYS A 369 8.03 9.30 21.14
CA LYS A 369 6.67 9.23 21.71
C LYS A 369 6.15 10.57 22.25
N ALA A 370 6.95 11.62 22.18
CA ALA A 370 6.57 12.96 22.62
C ALA A 370 5.41 13.48 21.77
N THR A 371 4.47 14.15 22.44
CA THR A 371 3.30 14.77 21.79
C THR A 371 3.31 16.26 22.06
N ARG A 372 2.98 17.06 21.04
CA ARG A 372 2.83 18.52 21.16
C ARG A 372 1.69 19.04 20.29
N THR A 373 1.16 20.20 20.64
CA THR A 373 0.16 20.90 19.82
C THR A 373 0.83 21.95 18.93
N THR A 374 0.28 22.18 17.74
CA THR A 374 0.69 23.24 16.81
C THR A 374 -0.54 23.88 16.17
N THR A 375 -0.45 25.14 15.75
CA THR A 375 -1.48 25.78 14.91
C THR A 375 -1.34 25.45 13.42
N GLY A 376 -0.27 24.73 13.04
CA GLY A 376 -0.10 24.24 11.68
C GLY A 376 1.35 24.02 11.27
N THR A 377 2.33 24.62 11.94
CA THR A 377 3.76 24.41 11.62
C THR A 377 4.23 23.03 12.06
N ILE A 378 4.89 22.31 11.16
CA ILE A 378 5.54 21.02 11.42
C ILE A 378 7.00 21.17 11.03
N SER A 379 7.91 21.20 12.00
CA SER A 379 9.34 21.41 11.75
C SER A 379 10.18 20.79 12.84
N ALA A 380 11.39 20.35 12.48
CA ALA A 380 12.39 19.82 13.39
C ALA A 380 13.81 20.11 12.89
N SER A 381 14.76 20.19 13.83
CA SER A 381 16.19 20.08 13.53
C SER A 381 16.52 18.60 13.36
N VAL A 382 16.87 18.20 12.14
CA VAL A 382 17.08 16.80 11.76
C VAL A 382 18.58 16.57 11.55
N PRO A 383 19.23 15.74 12.38
CA PRO A 383 20.64 15.41 12.20
C PRO A 383 20.93 14.75 10.85
N SER A 384 22.21 14.70 10.49
CA SER A 384 22.69 13.94 9.32
C SER A 384 22.09 12.54 9.28
N HIS A 385 21.65 12.11 8.10
CA HIS A 385 21.09 10.78 7.80
C HIS A 385 19.91 10.33 8.70
N SER A 386 19.24 11.29 9.35
CA SER A 386 18.16 11.02 10.30
C SER A 386 16.79 11.38 9.72
N THR A 387 15.75 10.78 10.29
CA THR A 387 14.36 11.11 9.98
C THR A 387 13.62 11.43 11.28
N VAL A 388 12.92 12.56 11.32
CA VAL A 388 11.91 12.82 12.34
C VAL A 388 10.55 12.45 11.76
N LEU A 389 9.83 11.57 12.45
CA LEU A 389 8.59 10.98 11.96
C LEU A 389 7.44 11.35 12.88
N TYR A 390 6.44 12.05 12.35
CA TYR A 390 5.27 12.48 13.08
C TYR A 390 4.01 11.79 12.58
N ARG A 391 3.10 11.46 13.50
CA ARG A 391 1.66 11.39 13.21
C ARG A 391 1.03 12.73 13.57
N VAL A 392 0.24 13.25 12.64
CA VAL A 392 -0.44 14.53 12.69
C VAL A 392 -1.94 14.25 12.72
N SER A 393 -2.61 14.74 13.75
CA SER A 393 -4.06 14.63 13.95
C SER A 393 -4.66 16.01 14.23
N ARG A 394 -5.94 16.21 13.91
CA ARG A 394 -6.64 17.46 14.29
C ARG A 394 -6.87 17.46 15.80
N ALA A 395 -6.52 18.56 16.47
CA ALA A 395 -6.77 18.69 17.90
C ALA A 395 -8.28 18.83 18.15
N GLY A 396 -8.79 18.19 19.21
CA GLY A 396 -10.23 18.10 19.50
C GLY A 396 -10.85 16.72 19.22
N GLY A 397 -10.08 15.76 18.70
CA GLY A 397 -10.49 14.36 18.60
C GLY A 397 -11.45 14.05 17.45
N SER A 398 -11.65 14.99 16.52
CA SER A 398 -12.49 14.74 15.35
C SER A 398 -11.93 13.61 14.48
N THR A 399 -12.74 12.58 14.24
CA THR A 399 -12.41 11.46 13.37
C THR A 399 -12.94 11.73 11.96
N ARG A 400 -12.08 11.61 10.96
CA ARG A 400 -12.48 11.80 9.57
C ARG A 400 -12.87 10.49 8.92
N TYR A 401 -13.96 10.53 8.17
CA TYR A 401 -14.43 9.48 7.27
C TYR A 401 -14.42 10.04 5.84
N GLU A 402 -13.43 9.64 5.05
CA GLU A 402 -13.27 10.11 3.66
C GLU A 402 -14.42 9.57 2.78
N ALA A 403 -14.95 10.39 1.87
CA ALA A 403 -16.12 10.06 1.07
C ALA A 403 -15.86 8.99 -0.01
N GLU A 404 -14.61 8.79 -0.42
CA GLU A 404 -14.19 7.68 -1.28
C GLU A 404 -14.36 6.29 -0.64
N SER A 405 -14.53 6.23 0.68
CA SER A 405 -14.80 5.00 1.42
C SER A 405 -16.28 4.85 1.78
N ALA A 406 -17.11 5.81 1.37
CA ALA A 406 -18.55 5.80 1.62
C ALA A 406 -19.29 4.90 0.63
N SER A 407 -20.48 4.44 1.02
CA SER A 407 -21.42 3.82 0.09
C SER A 407 -22.12 4.90 -0.72
N ILE A 408 -22.17 4.74 -2.04
CA ILE A 408 -22.79 5.70 -2.96
C ILE A 408 -23.93 5.01 -3.71
N SER A 409 -25.05 5.70 -3.85
CA SER A 409 -26.19 5.21 -4.64
C SER A 409 -25.81 5.00 -6.11
N ALA A 410 -26.55 4.13 -6.80
CA ALA A 410 -26.35 3.85 -8.22
C ALA A 410 -26.25 5.13 -9.07
N GLY A 411 -25.25 5.17 -9.97
CA GLY A 411 -24.98 6.30 -10.86
C GLY A 411 -24.02 7.36 -10.29
N GLY A 412 -23.63 7.26 -9.01
CA GLY A 412 -22.51 8.05 -8.48
C GLY A 412 -21.15 7.36 -8.68
N THR A 413 -20.08 8.14 -8.58
CA THR A 413 -18.69 7.70 -8.77
C THR A 413 -17.78 8.27 -7.69
N ILE A 414 -16.60 7.65 -7.53
CA ILE A 414 -15.47 8.28 -6.84
C ILE A 414 -14.58 8.91 -7.89
N ASP A 415 -14.47 10.23 -7.83
CA ASP A 415 -13.70 11.02 -8.77
C ASP A 415 -12.47 11.65 -8.08
N ALA A 416 -11.48 12.02 -8.88
CA ALA A 416 -10.27 12.73 -8.44
C ALA A 416 -9.88 13.86 -9.42
N ASN A 417 -10.82 14.28 -10.27
CA ASN A 417 -10.60 15.21 -11.39
C ASN A 417 -10.64 16.70 -11.00
N HIS A 418 -10.91 17.02 -9.73
CA HIS A 418 -10.89 18.38 -9.20
C HIS A 418 -9.94 18.47 -8.01
N ALA A 419 -8.82 19.18 -8.12
CA ALA A 419 -7.86 19.27 -7.01
C ALA A 419 -8.46 19.90 -5.73
N GLY A 420 -7.85 19.61 -4.58
CA GLY A 420 -8.15 20.26 -3.30
C GLY A 420 -8.94 19.42 -2.29
N PHE A 421 -9.41 18.22 -2.67
CA PHE A 421 -10.01 17.23 -1.76
C PHE A 421 -9.00 16.63 -0.78
N SER A 422 -9.49 16.03 0.31
CA SER A 422 -8.69 15.16 1.17
C SER A 422 -8.67 13.71 0.69
N GLY A 423 -7.73 12.92 1.19
CA GLY A 423 -7.72 11.49 0.89
C GLY A 423 -7.23 11.15 -0.52
N THR A 424 -8.05 10.43 -1.28
CA THR A 424 -7.76 9.80 -2.57
C THR A 424 -8.62 10.33 -3.71
N GLY A 425 -9.76 10.92 -3.37
CA GLY A 425 -10.78 11.37 -4.29
C GLY A 425 -11.94 11.94 -3.49
N PHE A 426 -13.12 11.98 -4.10
CA PHE A 426 -14.34 12.46 -3.48
C PHE A 426 -15.54 11.75 -4.09
N ALA A 427 -16.66 11.73 -3.37
CA ALA A 427 -17.92 11.21 -3.87
C ALA A 427 -18.60 12.22 -4.80
N ASN A 428 -18.81 11.82 -6.05
CA ASN A 428 -19.65 12.51 -7.02
C ASN A 428 -20.98 11.76 -7.15
N GLY A 429 -22.03 12.28 -6.50
CA GLY A 429 -23.35 11.64 -6.54
C GLY A 429 -24.06 11.83 -7.88
N ALA A 430 -24.95 10.91 -8.23
CA ALA A 430 -25.80 11.06 -9.40
C ALA A 430 -26.64 12.34 -9.32
N ASN A 431 -26.84 13.04 -10.44
CA ASN A 431 -27.80 14.16 -10.52
C ASN A 431 -29.23 13.60 -10.53
N ALA A 432 -29.73 13.22 -9.35
CA ALA A 432 -31.05 12.65 -9.16
C ALA A 432 -31.56 12.86 -7.73
N VAL A 433 -32.87 13.08 -7.59
CA VAL A 433 -33.55 13.04 -6.28
C VAL A 433 -33.37 11.66 -5.68
N GLY A 434 -33.02 11.60 -4.40
CA GLY A 434 -32.82 10.33 -3.68
C GLY A 434 -31.44 9.69 -3.86
N SER A 435 -30.57 10.25 -4.71
CA SER A 435 -29.16 9.85 -4.72
C SER A 435 -28.51 10.15 -3.37
N TYR A 436 -27.60 9.30 -2.91
CA TYR A 436 -27.03 9.42 -1.57
C TYR A 436 -25.56 9.05 -1.48
N VAL A 437 -24.92 9.57 -0.44
CA VAL A 437 -23.63 9.14 0.09
C VAL A 437 -23.82 8.78 1.56
N GLU A 438 -23.30 7.63 1.97
CA GLU A 438 -23.53 7.04 3.29
C GLU A 438 -22.24 6.53 3.93
N TRP A 439 -22.00 6.94 5.17
CA TRP A 439 -20.86 6.53 5.99
C TRP A 439 -21.31 5.65 7.15
N GLN A 440 -20.48 4.65 7.47
CA GLN A 440 -20.48 4.01 8.78
C GLN A 440 -19.51 4.75 9.69
N VAL A 441 -20.04 5.37 10.74
CA VAL A 441 -19.27 6.17 11.69
C VAL A 441 -19.36 5.60 13.10
N THR A 442 -18.47 6.08 13.98
CA THR A 442 -18.44 5.72 15.39
C THR A 442 -18.59 6.96 16.24
N GLY A 443 -19.61 6.99 17.10
CA GLY A 443 -19.77 8.01 18.12
C GLY A 443 -19.01 7.68 19.42
N PRO A 444 -19.06 8.55 20.45
CA PRO A 444 -19.98 9.69 20.55
C PRO A 444 -19.62 10.83 19.60
N ALA A 445 -20.60 11.68 19.32
CA ALA A 445 -20.37 12.92 18.59
C ALA A 445 -21.24 14.06 19.12
N SER A 446 -20.72 15.28 19.06
CA SER A 446 -21.42 16.54 19.32
C SER A 446 -21.62 17.37 18.04
N ALA A 447 -20.85 17.10 16.99
CA ALA A 447 -21.00 17.73 15.69
C ALA A 447 -20.51 16.85 14.53
N LEU A 448 -21.19 16.99 13.40
CA LEU A 448 -20.81 16.43 12.10
C LEU A 448 -20.41 17.56 11.16
N ALA A 449 -19.29 17.43 10.47
CA ALA A 449 -18.83 18.42 9.49
C ALA A 449 -18.61 17.74 8.13
N PHE A 450 -19.33 18.22 7.11
CA PHE A 450 -19.32 17.66 5.77
C PHE A 450 -18.47 18.53 4.85
N GLY A 451 -17.33 18.00 4.40
CA GLY A 451 -16.51 18.62 3.36
C GLY A 451 -17.18 18.49 1.99
N TYR A 452 -17.22 19.56 1.21
CA TYR A 452 -17.88 19.55 -0.08
C TYR A 452 -17.36 20.60 -1.07
N ALA A 453 -17.60 20.37 -2.36
CA ALA A 453 -17.45 21.36 -3.41
C ALA A 453 -18.76 21.45 -4.22
N ASN A 454 -19.19 22.67 -4.53
CA ASN A 454 -20.34 22.92 -5.39
C ASN A 454 -19.98 24.06 -6.35
N GLY A 455 -19.47 23.69 -7.52
CA GLY A 455 -19.07 24.66 -8.55
C GLY A 455 -20.24 25.29 -9.31
N THR A 456 -21.48 24.99 -8.95
CA THR A 456 -22.67 25.62 -9.53
C THR A 456 -23.02 26.93 -8.80
N THR A 457 -24.09 27.61 -9.23
CA THR A 457 -24.58 28.84 -8.58
C THR A 457 -25.70 28.59 -7.57
N ALA A 458 -26.38 27.43 -7.64
CA ALA A 458 -27.47 27.08 -6.75
C ALA A 458 -27.00 26.16 -5.61
N ALA A 459 -27.66 26.25 -4.46
CA ALA A 459 -27.43 25.29 -3.39
C ALA A 459 -27.93 23.90 -3.80
N ARG A 460 -27.23 22.84 -3.36
CA ARG A 460 -27.64 21.44 -3.55
C ARG A 460 -28.09 20.85 -2.22
N PRO A 461 -29.38 20.96 -1.85
CA PRO A 461 -29.83 20.54 -0.53
C PRO A 461 -29.91 19.02 -0.39
N VAL A 462 -29.65 18.54 0.83
CA VAL A 462 -29.73 17.11 1.19
C VAL A 462 -30.45 16.91 2.52
N ASP A 463 -31.12 15.78 2.67
CA ASP A 463 -31.57 15.28 3.96
C ASP A 463 -30.43 14.53 4.65
N VAL A 464 -30.15 14.87 5.91
CA VAL A 464 -29.22 14.15 6.78
C VAL A 464 -30.02 13.14 7.59
N ALA A 465 -29.71 11.86 7.41
CA ALA A 465 -30.29 10.77 8.20
C ALA A 465 -29.24 10.08 9.07
N VAL A 466 -29.64 9.69 10.27
CA VAL A 466 -28.86 8.86 11.21
C VAL A 466 -29.66 7.60 11.48
N ASP A 467 -29.04 6.44 11.30
CA ASP A 467 -29.65 5.12 11.50
C ASP A 467 -31.03 5.00 10.82
N GLY A 468 -31.11 5.51 9.58
CA GLY A 468 -32.32 5.53 8.75
C GLY A 468 -33.35 6.62 9.07
N THR A 469 -33.13 7.42 10.12
CA THR A 469 -34.05 8.49 10.53
C THR A 469 -33.53 9.85 10.07
N VAL A 470 -34.32 10.62 9.32
CA VAL A 470 -33.96 12.00 8.93
C VAL A 470 -33.92 12.89 10.16
N VAL A 471 -32.71 13.35 10.53
CA VAL A 471 -32.46 14.23 11.68
C VAL A 471 -32.35 15.70 11.27
N ALA A 472 -32.11 15.96 9.98
CA ALA A 472 -32.16 17.31 9.42
C ALA A 472 -32.56 17.28 7.95
N ALA A 473 -33.72 17.87 7.63
CA ALA A 473 -34.20 17.92 6.25
C ALA A 473 -33.68 19.16 5.50
N GLY A 474 -33.47 19.02 4.19
CA GLY A 474 -33.20 20.12 3.25
C GLY A 474 -31.96 20.96 3.59
N VAL A 475 -30.92 20.36 4.16
CA VAL A 475 -29.69 21.05 4.54
C VAL A 475 -28.99 21.59 3.29
N PRO A 476 -28.79 22.91 3.16
CA PRO A 476 -28.21 23.48 1.95
C PRO A 476 -26.70 23.24 1.91
N PHE A 477 -26.19 22.90 0.72
CA PHE A 477 -24.77 22.93 0.37
C PHE A 477 -24.58 24.06 -0.67
N PRO A 478 -24.28 25.30 -0.22
CA PRO A 478 -24.21 26.49 -1.08
C PRO A 478 -23.17 26.40 -2.21
N ALA A 479 -23.20 27.34 -3.16
CA ALA A 479 -22.15 27.47 -4.16
C ALA A 479 -20.79 27.74 -3.49
N THR A 480 -19.76 26.98 -3.87
CA THR A 480 -18.35 27.25 -3.48
C THR A 480 -17.61 28.07 -4.54
N GLY A 481 -18.26 28.36 -5.67
CA GLY A 481 -17.74 29.19 -6.77
C GLY A 481 -16.93 28.41 -7.82
N ALA A 482 -16.30 27.30 -7.45
CA ALA A 482 -15.62 26.39 -8.38
C ALA A 482 -15.56 24.96 -7.81
N TRP A 483 -15.52 23.96 -8.69
CA TRP A 483 -15.38 22.55 -8.28
C TRP A 483 -14.03 22.22 -7.64
N THR A 484 -13.03 23.09 -7.78
CA THR A 484 -11.72 22.99 -7.10
C THR A 484 -11.68 23.77 -5.78
N THR A 485 -12.78 24.42 -5.39
CA THR A 485 -12.90 25.15 -4.13
C THR A 485 -13.79 24.37 -3.17
N TRP A 486 -13.18 23.91 -2.08
CA TRP A 486 -13.80 23.07 -1.08
C TRP A 486 -14.20 23.90 0.15
N SER A 487 -15.34 23.57 0.74
CA SER A 487 -15.88 24.20 1.93
C SER A 487 -16.44 23.14 2.88
N THR A 488 -16.96 23.57 4.03
CA THR A 488 -17.47 22.67 5.06
C THR A 488 -18.84 23.15 5.55
N VAL A 489 -19.83 22.25 5.58
CA VAL A 489 -21.09 22.45 6.30
C VAL A 489 -21.00 21.76 7.64
N VAL A 490 -21.16 22.50 8.74
CA VAL A 490 -21.15 21.94 10.10
C VAL A 490 -22.57 21.81 10.64
N ARG A 491 -22.87 20.69 11.27
CA ARG A 491 -24.14 20.37 11.93
C ARG A 491 -23.89 19.91 13.35
N SER A 492 -24.35 20.70 14.32
CA SER A 492 -24.46 20.23 15.71
C SER A 492 -25.50 19.12 15.76
N LEU A 493 -25.07 17.93 16.19
CA LEU A 493 -25.86 16.71 16.28
C LEU A 493 -25.22 15.83 17.34
N SER A 494 -26.04 15.22 18.20
CA SER A 494 -25.56 14.22 19.14
C SER A 494 -25.63 12.82 18.56
N LEU A 495 -24.50 12.12 18.53
CA LEU A 495 -24.46 10.66 18.35
C LEU A 495 -24.07 10.03 19.70
N PRO A 496 -24.81 9.01 20.17
CA PRO A 496 -24.37 8.17 21.27
C PRO A 496 -23.03 7.46 20.99
N ALA A 497 -22.42 6.88 22.02
CA ALA A 497 -21.31 5.97 21.81
C ALA A 497 -21.78 4.71 21.08
N GLY A 498 -21.08 4.31 20.02
CA GLY A 498 -21.46 3.16 19.20
C GLY A 498 -21.28 3.40 17.71
N SER A 499 -21.61 2.40 16.90
CA SER A 499 -21.61 2.53 15.44
C SER A 499 -22.93 3.09 14.95
N HIS A 500 -22.88 4.04 14.02
CA HIS A 500 -24.03 4.71 13.43
C HIS A 500 -23.87 4.79 11.91
N THR A 501 -25.00 4.80 11.22
CA THR A 501 -25.06 5.09 9.79
C THR A 501 -25.42 6.55 9.60
N VAL A 502 -24.60 7.33 8.89
CA VAL A 502 -24.90 8.71 8.52
C VAL A 502 -25.06 8.81 7.00
N ARG A 503 -26.23 9.23 6.53
CA ARG A 503 -26.55 9.34 5.10
C ARG A 503 -26.92 10.78 4.72
N LEU A 504 -26.36 11.27 3.62
CA LEU A 504 -26.82 12.48 2.93
C LEU A 504 -27.60 12.09 1.69
N THR A 505 -28.88 12.46 1.60
CA THR A 505 -29.76 12.13 0.47
C THR A 505 -30.20 13.39 -0.26
N ALA A 506 -29.95 13.49 -1.56
CA ALA A 506 -30.32 14.65 -2.36
C ALA A 506 -31.83 14.83 -2.44
N THR A 507 -32.30 16.07 -2.23
CA THR A 507 -33.72 16.41 -2.29
C THR A 507 -34.14 17.02 -3.64
N THR A 508 -33.18 17.24 -4.55
CA THR A 508 -33.43 17.81 -5.88
C THR A 508 -32.84 16.94 -6.99
N ALA A 509 -33.29 17.17 -8.22
CA ALA A 509 -32.80 16.48 -9.40
C ALA A 509 -31.34 16.83 -9.75
N ASP A 510 -30.76 17.86 -9.13
CA ASP A 510 -29.36 18.21 -9.30
C ASP A 510 -28.40 17.31 -8.51
N GLY A 511 -28.92 16.41 -7.66
CA GLY A 511 -28.09 15.54 -6.82
C GLY A 511 -27.38 16.28 -5.68
N PRO A 512 -26.53 15.59 -4.91
CA PRO A 512 -25.73 16.23 -3.87
C PRO A 512 -24.61 17.08 -4.50
N ALA A 513 -23.98 17.93 -3.68
CA ALA A 513 -22.66 18.48 -4.03
C ALA A 513 -21.61 17.35 -4.12
N ASN A 514 -20.42 17.65 -4.66
CA ASN A 514 -19.29 16.73 -4.52
C ASN A 514 -18.92 16.68 -3.04
N LEU A 515 -18.89 15.49 -2.45
CA LEU A 515 -18.65 15.29 -1.02
C LEU A 515 -17.25 14.74 -0.81
N ASP A 516 -16.47 15.40 0.05
CA ASP A 516 -15.06 15.10 0.32
C ASP A 516 -14.91 14.17 1.54
N TYR A 517 -15.50 14.56 2.66
CA TYR A 517 -15.39 13.83 3.92
C TYR A 517 -16.55 14.12 4.87
N LEU A 518 -16.67 13.28 5.89
CA LEU A 518 -17.43 13.51 7.11
C LEU A 518 -16.48 13.50 8.32
N ASP A 519 -16.33 14.64 8.98
CA ASP A 519 -15.64 14.74 10.27
C ASP A 519 -16.64 14.59 11.42
N VAL A 520 -16.38 13.65 12.32
CA VAL A 520 -17.17 13.35 13.51
C VAL A 520 -16.44 13.86 14.73
N THR A 521 -16.97 14.90 15.37
CA THR A 521 -16.36 15.51 16.57
C THR A 521 -17.03 14.96 17.82
N PRO A 522 -16.29 14.37 18.78
CA PRO A 522 -16.83 13.80 20.01
C PRO A 522 -17.74 14.72 20.83
#